data_AF-A0A935VIG8-F1
#
_entry.id   AF-A0A935VIG8-F1
#
_cell.length_a   1.000
_cell.length_b   1.000
_cell.length_c   1.000
_cell.angle_alpha   90.00
_cell.angle_beta   90.00
_cell.angle_gamma   90.00
#
_symmetry.space_group_name_H-M   'P 1'
#
loop_
_entity.id
_entity.type
_entity.pdbx_description
1 polymer ?
#
loop_
_entity_poly.entity_id
_entity_poly.type
_entity_poly.pdbx_seq_one_letter_code
_entity_poly.pdbx_strand_id
1 'polypeptide(L)'
;MAIDENIISRNPYSRFKLKYTASTRTFLTAPELQKIESSDLGGNISLDRVRDKFLFSVYTGLRFKDADNLKEENIEFDGKKYWVVIVQNKTKEYLRVPLLNKAKEVYDKYEDEREITGYVLQRMSNQKINSFLKVIAKHAGITKPLTHHVARHTAATTIFLSNGVPWKLLVSS
;
A
#
# COMPACT_ATOMS: atom_id res chain seq x y z
N MET A 1 10.89 -21.65 52.88
CA MET A 1 11.25 -20.46 53.69
C MET A 1 12.40 -19.79 52.94
N ALA A 2 12.18 -18.70 52.20
CA ALA A 2 12.03 -17.29 52.65
C ALA A 2 13.38 -16.80 53.23
N ILE A 3 14.04 -15.71 52.82
CA ILE A 3 13.67 -14.30 52.53
C ILE A 3 14.91 -13.64 51.87
N ASP A 4 14.82 -12.98 50.71
CA ASP A 4 14.68 -11.53 50.45
C ASP A 4 15.76 -10.60 51.06
N GLU A 5 16.67 -10.09 50.21
CA GLU A 5 17.41 -8.83 50.44
C GLU A 5 17.62 -8.06 49.11
N ASN A 6 16.56 -7.37 48.67
CA ASN A 6 16.52 -5.91 48.45
C ASN A 6 17.73 -5.19 47.80
N ILE A 7 18.27 -5.67 46.68
CA ILE A 7 19.15 -4.87 45.80
C ILE A 7 18.38 -4.53 44.51
N ILE A 8 17.58 -3.45 44.53
CA ILE A 8 17.32 -2.46 43.47
C ILE A 8 16.18 -1.56 44.01
N SER A 9 16.53 -0.40 44.59
CA SER A 9 15.54 0.53 45.17
C SER A 9 14.92 1.50 44.16
N ARG A 10 15.32 1.46 42.88
CA ARG A 10 14.72 2.23 41.79
C ARG A 10 14.75 1.47 40.48
N ASN A 11 13.59 1.24 39.90
CA ASN A 11 13.44 0.75 38.53
C ASN A 11 14.20 1.69 37.55
N PRO A 12 15.27 1.23 36.86
CA PRO A 12 16.04 2.05 35.91
C PRO A 12 15.24 2.45 34.66
N TYR A 13 14.08 1.82 34.43
CA TYR A 13 13.14 2.17 33.36
C TYR A 13 12.08 3.19 33.78
N SER A 14 12.09 3.68 35.02
CA SER A 14 11.13 4.69 35.53
C SER A 14 11.14 6.02 34.75
N ARG A 15 12.17 6.28 33.94
CA ARG A 15 12.26 7.45 33.04
C ARG A 15 11.93 7.14 31.58
N PHE A 16 11.77 5.87 31.19
CA PHE A 16 11.30 5.51 29.86
C PHE A 16 9.77 5.56 29.83
N LYS A 17 9.23 6.79 29.76
CA LYS A 17 7.87 6.93 29.22
C LYS A 17 7.95 6.56 27.75
N LEU A 18 7.53 5.35 27.40
CA LEU A 18 7.09 5.02 26.04
C LEU A 18 6.09 6.11 25.65
N LYS A 19 6.55 7.09 24.88
CA LYS A 19 5.67 8.05 24.23
C LYS A 19 4.84 7.21 23.26
N TYR A 20 3.68 6.76 23.71
CA TYR A 20 2.58 6.43 22.82
C TYR A 20 2.18 7.74 22.14
N THR A 21 2.92 8.13 21.11
CA THR A 21 2.34 8.97 20.09
C THR A 21 1.28 8.09 19.45
N ALA A 22 0.00 8.34 19.77
CA ALA A 22 -1.09 7.84 18.97
C ALA A 22 -0.81 8.32 17.54
N SER A 23 -0.22 7.46 16.70
CA SER A 23 0.03 7.85 15.33
C SER A 23 -1.34 8.00 14.70
N THR A 24 -1.76 9.24 14.46
CA THR A 24 -2.97 9.52 13.69
C THR A 24 -2.77 8.78 12.36
N ARG A 25 -3.48 7.66 12.15
CA ARG A 25 -3.29 6.81 10.98
C ARG A 25 -3.48 7.69 9.75
N THR A 26 -2.40 7.95 9.03
CA THR A 26 -2.42 8.87 7.89
C THR A 26 -3.02 8.13 6.70
N PHE A 27 -4.13 8.65 6.17
CA PHE A 27 -4.78 8.17 4.95
C PHE A 27 -5.09 9.37 4.03
N LEU A 28 -5.33 9.08 2.76
CA LEU A 28 -5.71 10.06 1.75
C LEU A 28 -7.24 10.12 1.62
N THR A 29 -7.76 11.32 1.49
CA THR A 29 -9.16 11.57 1.13
C THR A 29 -9.34 11.42 -0.38
N ALA A 30 -10.59 11.29 -0.85
CA ALA A 30 -10.87 11.19 -2.28
C ALA A 30 -10.34 12.40 -3.10
N PRO A 31 -10.46 13.67 -2.64
CA PRO A 31 -9.85 14.79 -3.35
C PRO A 31 -8.32 14.74 -3.40
N GLU A 32 -7.66 14.23 -2.36
CA GLU A 32 -6.20 14.07 -2.36
C GLU A 32 -5.75 12.97 -3.33
N LEU A 33 -6.52 11.87 -3.44
CA LEU A 33 -6.27 10.84 -4.44
C LEU A 33 -6.41 11.39 -5.85
N GLN A 34 -7.47 12.16 -6.12
CA GLN A 34 -7.67 12.79 -7.43
C GLN A 34 -6.52 13.71 -7.82
N LYS A 35 -5.97 14.48 -6.85
CA LYS A 35 -4.76 15.30 -7.09
C LYS A 35 -3.54 14.47 -7.46
N ILE A 36 -3.36 13.30 -6.85
CA ILE A 36 -2.26 12.39 -7.18
C ILE A 36 -2.47 11.82 -8.58
N GLU A 37 -3.68 11.35 -8.91
CA GLU A 37 -4.02 10.79 -10.23
C GLU A 37 -3.79 11.78 -11.37
N SER A 38 -4.22 13.02 -11.17
CA SER A 38 -4.12 14.10 -12.17
C SER A 38 -2.82 14.90 -12.10
N SER A 39 -1.87 14.50 -11.24
CA SER A 39 -0.61 15.24 -11.09
C SER A 39 0.21 15.20 -12.39
N ASP A 40 0.59 16.39 -12.86
CA ASP A 40 1.54 16.53 -13.96
C ASP A 40 2.97 16.27 -13.46
N LEU A 41 3.56 15.22 -13.99
CA LEU A 41 4.90 14.74 -13.66
C LEU A 41 5.94 15.12 -14.74
N GLY A 42 5.57 16.03 -15.66
CA GLY A 42 6.47 16.60 -16.66
C GLY A 42 6.99 15.56 -17.66
N GLY A 43 6.18 14.54 -17.96
CA GLY A 43 6.57 13.43 -18.85
C GLY A 43 7.61 12.47 -18.25
N ASN A 44 7.86 12.51 -16.94
CA ASN A 44 8.80 11.60 -16.30
C ASN A 44 8.18 10.20 -16.11
N ILE A 45 8.49 9.30 -17.05
CA ILE A 45 8.03 7.90 -17.08
C ILE A 45 8.30 7.17 -15.74
N SER A 46 9.42 7.46 -15.08
CA SER A 46 9.73 6.81 -13.80
C SER A 46 8.84 7.27 -12.65
N LEU A 47 8.45 8.54 -12.63
CA LEU A 47 7.48 9.06 -11.67
C LEU A 47 6.08 8.53 -11.97
N ASP A 48 5.68 8.48 -13.25
CA ASP A 48 4.40 7.89 -13.67
C ASP A 48 4.28 6.44 -13.20
N ARG A 49 5.31 5.62 -13.43
CA ARG A 49 5.35 4.22 -12.96
C ARG A 49 5.20 4.09 -11.45
N VAL A 50 5.83 5.00 -10.69
CA VAL A 50 5.69 4.98 -9.22
C VAL A 50 4.33 5.46 -8.77
N ARG A 51 3.75 6.50 -9.40
CA ARG A 51 2.37 6.94 -9.14
C ARG A 51 1.40 5.79 -9.37
N ASP A 52 1.49 5.13 -10.52
CA ASP A 52 0.57 4.08 -10.91
C ASP A 52 0.69 2.86 -9.98
N LYS A 53 1.92 2.50 -9.56
CA LYS A 53 2.13 1.43 -8.56
C LYS A 53 1.55 1.75 -7.19
N PHE A 54 1.66 3.01 -6.77
CA PHE A 54 1.06 3.49 -5.54
C PHE A 54 -0.47 3.44 -5.63
N LEU A 55 -1.06 3.97 -6.71
CA LEU A 55 -2.51 3.94 -6.95
C LEU A 55 -3.03 2.50 -7.05
N PHE A 56 -2.31 1.61 -7.72
CA PHE A 56 -2.64 0.19 -7.77
C PHE A 56 -2.75 -0.40 -6.36
N SER A 57 -1.81 -0.06 -5.47
CA SER A 57 -1.85 -0.47 -4.06
C SER A 57 -2.97 0.20 -3.26
N VAL A 58 -3.36 1.45 -3.58
CA VAL A 58 -4.55 2.11 -3.01
C VAL A 58 -5.84 1.38 -3.41
N TYR A 59 -5.94 0.94 -4.67
CA TYR A 59 -7.16 0.34 -5.21
C TYR A 59 -7.28 -1.17 -5.01
N THR A 60 -6.17 -1.86 -4.73
CA THR A 60 -6.16 -3.31 -4.42
C THR A 60 -5.88 -3.60 -2.94
N GLY A 61 -5.41 -2.60 -2.19
CA GLY A 61 -4.99 -2.75 -0.80
C GLY A 61 -3.74 -3.59 -0.62
N LEU A 62 -3.05 -4.02 -1.68
CA LEU A 62 -1.87 -4.89 -1.57
C LEU A 62 -0.71 -4.21 -0.84
N ARG A 63 0.10 -5.01 -0.13
CA ARG A 63 1.38 -4.52 0.40
C ARG A 63 2.36 -4.35 -0.75
N PHE A 64 3.33 -3.46 -0.59
CA PHE A 64 4.38 -3.21 -1.59
C PHE A 64 4.96 -4.51 -2.18
N LYS A 65 5.37 -5.45 -1.32
CA LYS A 65 6.04 -6.67 -1.78
C LYS A 65 5.10 -7.62 -2.53
N ASP A 66 3.82 -7.64 -2.16
CA ASP A 66 2.80 -8.42 -2.85
C ASP A 66 2.52 -7.82 -4.23
N ALA A 67 2.34 -6.50 -4.32
CA ALA A 67 2.18 -5.81 -5.59
C ALA A 67 3.43 -5.88 -6.50
N ASP A 68 4.64 -5.84 -5.92
CA ASP A 68 5.91 -5.94 -6.65
C ASP A 68 6.19 -7.35 -7.19
N ASN A 69 5.58 -8.38 -6.61
CA ASN A 69 5.74 -9.78 -7.03
C ASN A 69 4.55 -10.28 -7.87
N LEU A 70 3.53 -9.46 -8.10
CA LEU A 70 2.28 -9.86 -8.76
C LEU A 70 2.52 -10.20 -10.24
N LYS A 71 1.94 -11.31 -10.68
CA LYS A 71 2.04 -11.82 -12.06
C LYS A 71 0.66 -11.99 -12.70
N GLU A 72 0.64 -12.18 -14.02
CA GLU A 72 -0.56 -12.44 -14.82
C GLU A 72 -1.39 -13.61 -14.24
N GLU A 73 -0.72 -14.70 -13.85
CA GLU A 73 -1.31 -15.90 -13.24
C GLU A 73 -2.07 -15.62 -11.92
N ASN A 74 -1.87 -14.44 -11.32
CA ASN A 74 -2.57 -14.01 -10.11
C ASN A 74 -3.82 -13.20 -10.41
N ILE A 75 -4.13 -12.95 -11.68
CA ILE A 75 -5.30 -12.20 -12.13
C ILE A 75 -6.33 -13.18 -12.68
N GLU A 76 -7.48 -13.28 -12.02
CA GLU A 76 -8.56 -14.18 -12.42
C GLU A 76 -9.77 -13.37 -12.89
N PHE A 77 -10.47 -13.85 -13.92
CA PHE A 77 -11.75 -13.32 -14.36
C PHE A 77 -12.86 -14.33 -14.06
N ASP A 78 -13.88 -13.91 -13.30
CA ASP A 78 -14.99 -14.80 -12.91
C ASP A 78 -16.20 -14.75 -13.88
N GLY A 79 -16.01 -14.16 -15.06
CA GLY A 79 -17.08 -13.88 -16.03
C GLY A 79 -17.76 -12.53 -15.84
N LYS A 80 -17.54 -11.83 -14.72
CA LYS A 80 -18.12 -10.51 -14.43
C LYS A 80 -17.08 -9.48 -13.98
N LYS A 81 -16.13 -9.88 -13.15
CA LYS A 81 -15.12 -9.02 -12.54
C LYS A 81 -13.75 -9.69 -12.54
N TYR A 82 -12.72 -8.84 -12.56
CA TYR A 82 -11.35 -9.28 -12.35
C TYR A 82 -11.04 -9.32 -10.86
N TRP A 83 -10.18 -10.26 -10.46
CA TRP A 83 -9.77 -10.51 -9.09
C TRP A 83 -8.27 -10.68 -9.03
N VAL A 84 -7.65 -10.15 -7.99
CA VAL A 84 -6.29 -10.49 -7.61
C VAL A 84 -6.34 -11.64 -6.60
N VAL A 85 -5.67 -12.73 -6.93
CA VAL A 85 -5.58 -13.95 -6.14
C VAL A 85 -4.12 -14.28 -5.86
N ILE A 86 -3.71 -14.17 -4.60
CA ILE A 86 -2.32 -14.43 -4.17
C ILE A 86 -2.25 -15.13 -2.82
N VAL A 87 -1.10 -15.74 -2.55
CA VAL A 87 -0.65 -16.04 -1.19
C VAL A 87 0.25 -14.90 -0.73
N GLN A 88 -0.15 -14.18 0.32
CA GLN A 88 0.58 -13.00 0.77
C GLN A 88 2.00 -13.33 1.24
N ASN A 89 2.98 -12.51 0.85
CA ASN A 89 4.39 -12.76 1.14
C ASN A 89 4.69 -12.79 2.64
N LYS A 90 4.08 -11.87 3.42
CA LYS A 90 4.35 -11.69 4.86
C LYS A 90 3.61 -12.71 5.72
N THR A 91 2.29 -12.85 5.53
CA THR A 91 1.43 -13.66 6.41
C THR A 91 1.26 -15.09 5.92
N LYS A 92 1.60 -15.36 4.65
CA LYS A 92 1.34 -16.65 3.97
C LYS A 92 -0.14 -17.02 3.88
N GLU A 93 -1.02 -16.04 4.10
CA GLU A 93 -2.46 -16.22 3.97
C GLU A 93 -2.89 -16.04 2.51
N TYR A 94 -3.92 -16.80 2.12
CA TYR A 94 -4.60 -16.61 0.85
C TYR A 94 -5.39 -15.30 0.86
N LEU A 95 -5.21 -14.48 -0.17
CA LEU A 95 -5.91 -13.23 -0.38
C LEU A 95 -6.59 -13.24 -1.75
N ARG A 96 -7.89 -12.95 -1.76
CA ARG A 96 -8.68 -12.68 -2.97
C ARG A 96 -9.35 -11.32 -2.84
N VAL A 97 -8.95 -10.37 -3.67
CA VAL A 97 -9.51 -8.99 -3.69
C VAL A 97 -9.98 -8.62 -5.09
N PRO A 98 -11.08 -7.86 -5.23
CA PRO A 98 -11.52 -7.42 -6.55
C PRO A 98 -10.50 -6.44 -7.15
N LEU A 99 -10.23 -6.60 -8.44
CA LEU A 99 -9.46 -5.63 -9.22
C LEU A 99 -10.41 -4.54 -9.70
N LEU A 100 -10.49 -3.45 -8.93
CA LEU A 100 -11.38 -2.31 -9.22
C LEU A 100 -10.98 -1.62 -10.52
N ASN A 101 -11.91 -0.88 -11.15
CA ASN A 101 -11.70 -0.22 -12.43
C ASN A 101 -10.41 0.63 -12.48
N LYS A 102 -10.12 1.42 -11.44
CA LYS A 102 -8.88 2.20 -11.37
C LYS A 102 -7.61 1.36 -11.29
N ALA A 103 -7.66 0.21 -10.61
CA ALA A 103 -6.54 -0.73 -10.62
C ALA A 103 -6.44 -1.45 -11.98
N LYS A 104 -7.57 -1.73 -12.63
CA LYS A 104 -7.66 -2.33 -13.96
C LYS A 104 -7.08 -1.40 -15.03
N GLU A 105 -7.38 -0.11 -14.98
CA GLU A 105 -6.78 0.92 -15.85
C GLU A 105 -5.24 0.89 -15.76
N VAL A 106 -4.69 0.79 -14.55
CA VAL A 106 -3.25 0.65 -14.34
C VAL A 106 -2.73 -0.69 -14.88
N TYR A 107 -3.43 -1.79 -14.63
CA TYR A 107 -3.05 -3.11 -15.15
C TYR A 107 -3.01 -3.11 -16.69
N ASP A 108 -4.02 -2.53 -17.35
CA ASP A 108 -4.10 -2.48 -18.82
C ASP A 108 -3.03 -1.58 -19.43
N LYS A 109 -2.69 -0.48 -18.76
CA LYS A 109 -1.64 0.46 -19.21
C LYS A 109 -0.27 -0.20 -19.42
N TYR A 110 0.04 -1.27 -18.69
CA TYR A 110 1.35 -1.92 -18.71
C TYR A 110 1.33 -3.31 -19.38
N GLU A 111 0.41 -3.54 -20.34
CA GLU A 111 0.31 -4.81 -21.06
C GLU A 111 1.62 -5.17 -21.80
N ASP A 112 2.14 -4.27 -22.64
CA ASP A 112 3.37 -4.52 -23.41
C ASP A 112 4.58 -4.82 -22.49
N GLU A 113 4.75 -4.06 -21.40
CA GLU A 113 5.86 -4.33 -20.47
C GLU A 113 5.64 -5.58 -19.63
N ARG A 114 4.39 -5.96 -19.37
CA ARG A 114 4.04 -7.20 -18.67
C ARG A 114 4.37 -8.41 -19.53
N GLU A 115 4.13 -8.37 -20.84
CA GLU A 115 4.52 -9.46 -21.76
C GLU A 115 6.03 -9.73 -21.72
N ILE A 116 6.85 -8.68 -21.61
CA ILE A 116 8.31 -8.79 -21.58
C ILE A 116 8.80 -9.25 -20.19
N THR A 117 8.25 -8.69 -19.12
CA THR A 117 8.78 -8.87 -17.76
C THR A 117 8.13 -10.02 -16.99
N GLY A 118 6.93 -10.44 -17.39
CA GLY A 118 6.09 -11.42 -16.69
C GLY A 118 5.47 -10.91 -15.38
N TYR A 119 5.63 -9.63 -15.04
CA TYR A 119 5.09 -9.02 -13.82
C TYR A 119 4.01 -8.00 -14.17
N VAL A 120 2.96 -7.92 -13.36
CA VAL A 120 1.85 -6.97 -13.55
C VAL A 120 2.32 -5.52 -13.54
N LEU A 121 3.32 -5.21 -12.70
CA LEU A 121 3.96 -3.91 -12.65
C LEU A 121 5.47 -4.08 -12.64
N GLN A 122 6.17 -3.12 -13.26
CA GLN A 122 7.63 -3.13 -13.25
C GLN A 122 8.18 -3.17 -11.81
N ARG A 123 9.14 -4.07 -11.60
CA ARG A 123 9.81 -4.22 -10.30
C ARG A 123 10.72 -3.05 -10.00
N MET A 124 10.68 -2.60 -8.75
CA MET A 124 11.49 -1.46 -8.29
C MET A 124 11.77 -1.59 -6.80
N SER A 125 12.94 -1.15 -6.32
CA SER A 125 13.24 -1.18 -4.89
C SER A 125 12.30 -0.26 -4.10
N ASN A 126 11.95 -0.69 -2.87
CA ASN A 126 11.10 0.11 -1.99
C ASN A 126 11.71 1.49 -1.69
N GLN A 127 13.04 1.57 -1.59
CA GLN A 127 13.75 2.84 -1.36
C GLN A 127 13.55 3.81 -2.53
N LYS A 128 13.68 3.34 -3.78
CA LYS A 128 13.50 4.18 -4.97
C LYS A 128 12.05 4.66 -5.07
N ILE A 129 11.09 3.78 -4.82
CA ILE A 129 9.66 4.15 -4.79
C ILE A 129 9.41 5.21 -3.72
N ASN A 130 9.87 5.02 -2.48
CA ASN A 130 9.64 6.00 -1.42
C ASN A 130 10.30 7.36 -1.71
N SER A 131 11.42 7.39 -2.43
CA SER A 131 12.03 8.65 -2.89
C SER A 131 11.13 9.36 -3.91
N PHE A 132 10.66 8.64 -4.93
CA PHE A 132 9.79 9.21 -5.96
C PHE A 132 8.40 9.59 -5.43
N LEU A 133 7.87 8.86 -4.44
CA LEU A 133 6.62 9.24 -3.78
C LEU A 133 6.70 10.60 -3.08
N LYS A 134 7.87 10.98 -2.55
CA LYS A 134 8.06 12.34 -1.99
C LYS A 134 8.01 13.41 -3.08
N VAL A 135 8.56 13.12 -4.26
CA VAL A 135 8.51 14.02 -5.41
C VAL A 135 7.07 14.15 -5.91
N ILE A 136 6.37 13.03 -6.11
CA ILE A 136 4.95 13.01 -6.52
C ILE A 136 4.08 13.77 -5.52
N ALA A 137 4.30 13.58 -4.21
CA ALA A 137 3.57 14.33 -3.17
C ALA A 137 3.75 15.83 -3.34
N LYS A 138 4.98 16.29 -3.61
CA LYS A 138 5.29 17.70 -3.86
C LYS A 138 4.58 18.23 -5.11
N HIS A 139 4.59 17.48 -6.22
CA HIS A 139 3.89 17.83 -7.46
C HIS A 139 2.37 17.91 -7.26
N ALA A 140 1.79 16.97 -6.52
CA ALA A 140 0.36 16.91 -6.24
C ALA A 140 -0.10 17.88 -5.12
N GLY A 141 0.83 18.64 -4.52
CA GLY A 141 0.52 19.53 -3.39
C GLY A 141 0.03 18.79 -2.14
N ILE A 142 0.49 17.56 -1.93
CA ILE A 142 0.14 16.71 -0.78
C ILE A 142 1.21 16.84 0.30
N THR A 143 0.80 17.26 1.49
CA THR A 143 1.69 17.43 2.65
C THR A 143 1.92 16.13 3.42
N LYS A 144 1.03 15.15 3.24
CA LYS A 144 1.10 13.83 3.91
C LYS A 144 2.23 12.98 3.29
N PRO A 145 2.97 12.20 4.10
CA PRO A 145 3.99 11.31 3.57
C PRO A 145 3.36 10.15 2.78
N LEU A 146 3.55 10.15 1.46
CA LEU A 146 3.09 9.05 0.62
C LEU A 146 3.98 7.82 0.83
N THR A 147 3.37 6.71 1.25
CA THR A 147 4.01 5.40 1.43
C THR A 147 3.01 4.30 1.15
N HIS A 148 3.47 3.08 0.88
CA HIS A 148 2.57 1.92 0.71
C HIS A 148 1.73 1.61 1.96
N HIS A 149 2.21 2.00 3.15
CA HIS A 149 1.41 1.90 4.37
C HIS A 149 0.21 2.85 4.30
N VAL A 150 0.41 4.10 3.87
CA VAL A 150 -0.66 5.07 3.63
C VAL A 150 -1.59 4.60 2.52
N ALA A 151 -1.06 4.00 1.44
CA ALA A 151 -1.87 3.42 0.38
C ALA A 151 -2.84 2.37 0.91
N ARG A 152 -2.35 1.41 1.70
CA ARG A 152 -3.18 0.34 2.29
C ARG A 152 -4.21 0.87 3.29
N HIS A 153 -3.85 1.83 4.14
CA HIS A 153 -4.82 2.47 5.04
C HIS A 153 -5.91 3.19 4.25
N THR A 154 -5.53 3.90 3.19
CA THR A 154 -6.47 4.57 2.29
C THR A 154 -7.39 3.57 1.58
N ALA A 155 -6.84 2.44 1.12
CA ALA A 155 -7.63 1.35 0.55
C ALA A 155 -8.73 0.90 1.51
N ALA A 156 -8.35 0.67 2.77
CA ALA A 156 -9.26 0.18 3.79
C ALA A 156 -10.33 1.20 4.19
N THR A 157 -9.96 2.46 4.40
CA THR A 157 -10.87 3.47 4.95
C THR A 157 -11.69 4.19 3.89
N THR A 158 -11.19 4.29 2.66
CA THR A 158 -11.79 5.14 1.63
C THR A 158 -12.32 4.31 0.47
N ILE A 159 -11.50 3.40 -0.07
CA ILE A 159 -11.87 2.68 -1.29
C ILE A 159 -12.81 1.50 -0.99
N PHE A 160 -12.43 0.61 -0.08
CA PHE A 160 -13.15 -0.65 0.13
C PHE A 160 -14.50 -0.43 0.80
N LEU A 161 -14.59 0.49 1.76
CA LEU A 161 -15.87 0.88 2.36
C LEU A 161 -16.83 1.45 1.31
N SER A 162 -16.35 2.34 0.43
CA SER A 162 -17.18 2.97 -0.62
C SER A 162 -17.59 1.99 -1.73
N ASN A 163 -16.84 0.90 -1.92
CA ASN A 163 -17.09 -0.10 -2.96
C ASN A 163 -17.72 -1.40 -2.43
N GLY A 164 -18.19 -1.42 -1.18
CA GLY A 164 -18.85 -2.59 -0.58
C GLY A 164 -17.95 -3.83 -0.44
N VAL A 165 -16.63 -3.64 -0.37
CA VAL A 165 -15.67 -4.74 -0.22
C VAL A 165 -15.69 -5.23 1.24
N PRO A 166 -15.75 -6.56 1.51
CA PRO A 166 -15.92 -7.09 2.86
C PRO A 166 -14.82 -6.64 3.84
N TRP A 167 -15.23 -6.23 5.06
CA TRP A 167 -14.31 -5.76 6.11
C TRP A 167 -13.25 -6.78 6.51
N LYS A 168 -13.50 -8.08 6.35
CA LYS A 168 -12.54 -9.16 6.65
C LYS A 168 -11.22 -9.02 5.88
N LEU A 169 -11.26 -8.41 4.68
CA LEU A 169 -10.08 -8.13 3.86
C LEU A 169 -9.25 -6.94 4.41
N LEU A 170 -9.81 -6.17 5.35
CA LEU A 170 -9.21 -4.97 5.95
C LEU A 170 -8.34 -5.26 7.19
N VAL A 171 -8.55 -6.40 7.86
CA VAL A 171 -8.02 -6.63 9.21
C VAL A 171 -6.74 -7.47 9.24
N SER A 172 -6.39 -8.11 8.13
CA SER A 172 -5.09 -8.80 7.95
C SER A 172 -3.99 -7.76 7.69
N SER A 173 -3.51 -7.02 8.70
CA SER A 173 -2.47 -5.98 8.54
C SER A 173 -1.18 -6.30 9.30
#